data_AF-A0A962XGJ1-F1
#
_entry.id   AF-A0A962XGJ1-F1
#
_cell.length_a   1.000
_cell.length_b   1.000
_cell.length_c   1.000
_cell.angle_alpha   90.00
_cell.angle_beta   90.00
_cell.angle_gamma   90.00
#
_symmetry.space_group_name_H-M   'P 1'
#
loop_
_entity.id
_entity.type
_entity.pdbx_description
1 polymer ?
#
loop_
_entity_poly.entity_id
_entity_poly.type
_entity_poly.pdbx_seq_one_letter_code
_entity_poly.pdbx_strand_id
1 'polypeptide(L)'
;MMNKIPVGSGEPLKLFVEPIANLNWLISSQMEKWVTLSMDSFKAYMDLGVAQVKVALKIHDMRSLSEFADSQLAVWSFVGHRVLDDNRALKEWGVDYYHQANRLARYNLLNIIFK
;
A
#
# COMPACT_ATOMS: atom_id res chain seq x y z
N MET A 1 -14.18 -35.57 46.94
CA MET A 1 -14.44 -34.24 46.35
C MET A 1 -13.43 -34.01 45.24
N MET A 2 -13.86 -34.14 43.98
CA MET A 2 -13.03 -33.76 42.83
C MET A 2 -13.87 -32.78 42.01
N ASN A 3 -13.56 -31.50 42.16
CA ASN A 3 -14.29 -30.41 41.51
C ASN A 3 -14.00 -30.49 40.01
N LYS A 4 -14.92 -31.06 39.23
CA LYS A 4 -14.87 -30.98 37.78
C LYS A 4 -15.13 -29.52 37.44
N ILE A 5 -14.07 -28.78 37.16
CA ILE A 5 -14.17 -27.47 36.52
C ILE A 5 -15.06 -27.69 35.28
N PRO A 6 -16.25 -27.09 35.19
CA PRO A 6 -17.01 -27.18 33.97
C PRO A 6 -16.15 -26.48 32.92
N VAL A 7 -15.69 -27.24 31.93
CA VAL A 7 -15.18 -26.68 30.68
C VAL A 7 -16.37 -25.97 30.06
N GLY A 8 -16.57 -24.71 30.48
CA GLY A 8 -17.34 -23.74 29.76
C GLY A 8 -16.67 -23.59 28.42
N SER A 9 -17.36 -24.09 27.39
CA SER A 9 -17.17 -23.91 25.96
C SER A 9 -16.02 -22.98 25.55
N GLY A 10 -15.15 -23.42 24.65
CA GLY A 10 -14.10 -22.59 24.01
C GLY A 10 -14.63 -21.41 23.16
N GLU A 11 -15.88 -20.98 23.36
CA GLU A 11 -16.52 -19.84 22.72
C GLU A 11 -15.93 -18.47 23.09
N PRO A 12 -15.54 -18.17 24.35
CA PRO A 12 -14.94 -16.89 24.68
C PRO A 12 -13.63 -16.68 23.94
N LEU A 13 -12.79 -17.73 23.86
CA LEU A 13 -11.52 -17.66 23.14
C LEU A 13 -11.72 -17.47 21.63
N LYS A 14 -12.70 -18.16 21.02
CA LYS A 14 -13.02 -17.95 19.59
C LYS A 14 -13.43 -16.51 19.29
N LEU A 15 -14.23 -15.88 20.16
CA LEU A 15 -14.68 -14.48 20.02
C LEU A 15 -13.52 -13.47 20.07
N PHE A 16 -12.41 -13.78 20.74
CA PHE A 16 -11.22 -12.91 20.78
C PHE A 16 -10.19 -13.24 19.70
N VAL A 17 -10.13 -14.50 19.24
CA VAL A 17 -9.14 -14.95 18.24
C VAL A 17 -9.57 -14.60 16.81
N GLU A 18 -10.86 -14.69 16.48
CA GLU A 18 -11.40 -14.37 15.14
C GLU A 18 -11.13 -12.91 14.72
N PRO A 19 -11.40 -11.89 15.57
CA PRO A 19 -11.13 -10.50 15.24
C PRO A 19 -9.64 -10.23 14.97
N ILE A 20 -8.74 -10.85 15.75
CA ILE A 20 -7.29 -10.69 15.60
C ILE A 20 -6.81 -11.35 14.29
N ALA A 21 -7.30 -12.55 13.99
CA ALA A 21 -6.97 -13.23 12.73
C ALA A 21 -7.44 -12.42 11.51
N ASN A 22 -8.65 -11.86 11.56
CA ASN A 22 -9.20 -11.05 10.48
C ASN A 22 -8.48 -9.70 10.31
N LEU A 23 -8.01 -9.09 11.40
CA LEU A 23 -7.17 -7.89 11.35
C LEU A 23 -5.81 -8.19 10.71
N ASN A 24 -5.17 -9.30 11.08
CA ASN A 24 -3.91 -9.74 10.49
C ASN A 24 -4.05 -9.99 8.98
N TRP A 25 -5.15 -10.61 8.56
CA TRP A 25 -5.46 -10.81 7.15
C TRP A 25 -5.65 -9.47 6.41
N LEU A 26 -6.39 -8.54 7.01
CA LEU A 26 -6.59 -7.20 6.43
C LEU A 26 -5.23 -6.49 6.23
N ILE A 27 -4.39 -6.46 7.27
CA ILE A 27 -3.07 -5.82 7.19
C ILE A 27 -2.21 -6.50 6.12
N SER A 28 -2.19 -7.84 6.07
CA SER A 28 -1.42 -8.57 5.07
C SER A 28 -1.89 -8.28 3.64
N SER A 29 -3.21 -8.27 3.39
CA SER A 29 -3.78 -7.98 2.06
C SER A 29 -3.52 -6.54 1.60
N GLN A 30 -3.45 -5.60 2.54
CA GLN A 30 -3.19 -4.18 2.26
C GLN A 30 -1.70 -3.88 2.11
N MET A 31 -0.85 -4.69 2.74
CA MET A 31 0.61 -4.62 2.59
C MET A 31 1.06 -5.05 1.19
N GLU A 32 0.43 -6.06 0.59
CA GLU A 32 0.72 -6.45 -0.80
C GLU A 32 0.46 -5.31 -1.80
N LYS A 33 -0.67 -4.59 -1.62
CA LYS A 33 -1.00 -3.40 -2.43
C LYS A 33 0.03 -2.28 -2.23
N TRP A 34 0.42 -2.02 -0.98
CA TRP A 34 1.42 -1.01 -0.66
C TRP A 34 2.82 -1.34 -1.20
N VAL A 35 3.23 -2.60 -1.13
CA VAL A 35 4.49 -3.09 -1.70
C VAL A 35 4.48 -2.95 -3.22
N THR A 36 3.38 -3.29 -3.87
CA THR A 36 3.22 -3.11 -5.33
C THR A 36 3.39 -1.65 -5.73
N LEU A 37 2.69 -0.74 -5.03
CA LEU A 37 2.81 0.70 -5.25
C LEU A 37 4.25 1.21 -5.05
N SER A 38 4.90 0.78 -3.97
CA SER A 38 6.28 1.15 -3.67
C SER A 38 7.27 0.63 -4.73
N MET A 39 7.06 -0.60 -5.21
CA MET A 39 7.92 -1.22 -6.22
C MET A 39 7.75 -0.57 -7.59
N ASP A 40 6.56 -0.11 -7.94
CA ASP A 40 6.32 0.61 -9.19
C ASP A 40 6.90 2.03 -9.16
N SER A 41 6.82 2.72 -8.01
CA SER A 41 7.51 4.00 -7.84
C SER A 41 9.03 3.82 -7.87
N PHE A 42 9.54 2.74 -7.27
CA PHE A 42 10.96 2.42 -7.29
C PHE A 42 11.50 2.18 -8.71
N LYS A 43 10.80 1.38 -9.54
CA LYS A 43 11.18 1.17 -10.96
C LYS A 43 11.21 2.50 -11.71
N ALA A 44 10.20 3.34 -11.52
CA ALA A 44 10.11 4.65 -12.15
C ALA A 44 11.30 5.56 -11.78
N TYR A 45 11.73 5.59 -10.52
CA TYR A 45 12.93 6.35 -10.11
C TYR A 45 14.23 5.78 -10.69
N MET A 46 14.34 4.45 -10.80
CA MET A 46 15.51 3.83 -11.45
C MET A 46 15.59 4.19 -12.93
N ASP A 47 14.47 4.15 -13.66
CA ASP A 47 14.42 4.56 -15.07
C ASP A 47 14.82 6.03 -15.23
N LEU A 48 14.39 6.89 -14.30
CA LEU A 48 14.80 8.29 -14.24
C LEU A 48 16.31 8.44 -14.03
N GLY A 49 16.88 7.67 -13.08
CA GLY A 49 18.31 7.69 -12.79
C GLY A 49 19.15 7.25 -13.99
N VAL A 50 18.72 6.19 -14.69
CA VAL A 50 19.37 5.73 -15.93
C VAL A 50 19.28 6.79 -17.03
N ALA A 51 18.13 7.45 -17.18
CA ALA A 51 17.96 8.54 -18.14
C ALA A 51 18.88 9.73 -17.81
N GLN A 52 18.99 10.13 -16.53
CA GLN A 52 19.89 11.20 -16.09
C GLN A 52 21.37 10.86 -16.32
N VAL A 53 21.79 9.62 -16.06
CA VAL A 53 23.17 9.16 -16.33
C VAL A 53 23.47 9.19 -17.83
N LYS A 54 22.54 8.75 -18.68
CA LYS A 54 22.70 8.83 -20.15
C LYS A 54 22.86 10.26 -20.64
N VAL A 55 22.11 11.20 -20.06
CA VAL A 55 22.19 12.63 -20.40
C VAL A 55 23.51 13.21 -19.90
N ALA A 56 23.94 12.90 -18.67
CA ALA A 56 25.21 13.35 -18.11
C ALA A 56 26.42 12.91 -18.95
N LEU A 57 26.39 11.68 -19.50
CA LEU A 57 27.44 11.18 -20.41
C LEU A 57 27.47 11.89 -21.77
N LYS A 58 26.38 12.54 -22.18
CA LYS A 58 26.28 13.27 -23.46
C LYS A 58 26.65 14.76 -23.35
N ILE A 59 26.77 15.31 -22.15
CA ILE A 59 27.11 16.73 -21.94
C ILE A 59 28.63 16.91 -22.14
N HIS A 60 29.05 17.13 -23.39
CA HIS A 60 30.42 17.55 -23.73
C HIS A 60 30.44 18.70 -24.75
N ASP A 61 29.29 19.15 -25.25
CA ASP A 61 29.22 20.12 -26.37
C ASP A 61 28.05 21.09 -26.19
N MET A 62 28.18 22.36 -26.58
CA MET A 62 27.16 23.43 -26.33
C MET A 62 25.77 23.14 -26.92
N ARG A 63 25.65 22.18 -27.84
CA ARG A 63 24.40 21.65 -28.39
C ARG A 63 23.60 20.79 -27.38
N SER A 64 24.26 20.29 -26.33
CA SER A 64 23.66 19.46 -25.27
C SER A 64 22.71 20.21 -24.35
N LEU A 65 22.70 21.55 -24.37
CA LEU A 65 21.85 22.35 -23.49
C LEU A 65 20.36 22.25 -23.87
N SER A 66 20.06 22.16 -25.18
CA SER A 66 18.70 21.94 -25.68
C SER A 66 18.23 20.51 -25.40
N GLU A 67 19.06 19.50 -25.66
CA GLU A 67 18.72 18.11 -25.30
C GLU A 67 18.54 17.93 -23.78
N PHE A 68 19.30 18.67 -22.96
CA PHE A 68 19.13 18.70 -21.52
C PHE A 68 17.81 19.35 -21.09
N ALA A 69 17.41 20.46 -21.70
CA ALA A 69 16.14 21.11 -21.43
C ALA A 69 14.94 20.22 -21.80
N ASP A 70 15.00 19.55 -22.96
CA ASP A 70 13.98 18.58 -23.37
C ASP A 70 13.95 17.35 -22.44
N SER A 71 15.12 16.85 -22.02
CA SER A 71 15.22 15.75 -21.06
C SER A 71 14.68 16.12 -19.67
N GLN A 72 14.94 17.36 -19.21
CA GLN A 72 14.38 17.91 -17.98
C GLN A 72 12.85 18.01 -18.06
N LEU A 73 12.30 18.48 -19.18
CA LEU A 73 10.86 18.55 -19.41
C LEU A 73 10.22 17.14 -19.43
N ALA A 74 10.88 16.17 -20.07
CA ALA A 74 10.42 14.78 -20.08
C ALA A 74 10.43 14.17 -18.67
N VAL A 75 11.48 14.44 -17.88
CA VAL A 75 11.58 14.06 -16.47
C VAL A 75 10.46 14.69 -15.64
N TRP A 76 10.19 15.98 -15.80
CA TRP A 76 9.10 16.68 -15.10
C TRP A 76 7.72 16.14 -15.48
N SER A 77 7.49 15.89 -16.76
CA SER A 77 6.23 15.29 -17.25
C SER A 77 6.05 13.89 -16.67
N PHE A 78 7.10 13.07 -16.66
CA PHE A 78 7.08 11.72 -16.09
C PHE A 78 6.82 11.74 -14.58
N VAL A 79 7.52 12.59 -13.82
CA VAL A 79 7.32 12.76 -12.38
C VAL A 79 5.91 13.29 -12.10
N GLY A 80 5.41 14.24 -12.89
CA GLY A 80 4.05 14.78 -12.75
C GLY A 80 2.98 13.72 -12.94
N HIS A 81 3.08 12.91 -14.00
CA HIS A 81 2.18 11.77 -14.22
C HIS A 81 2.28 10.76 -13.07
N ARG A 82 3.51 10.45 -12.62
CA ARG A 82 3.73 9.52 -11.52
C ARG A 82 3.09 9.98 -10.22
N VAL A 83 3.24 11.26 -9.86
CA VAL A 83 2.62 11.84 -8.67
C VAL A 83 1.09 11.76 -8.76
N LEU A 84 0.50 12.00 -9.93
CA LEU A 84 -0.94 11.86 -10.13
C LEU A 84 -1.41 10.42 -9.97
N ASP A 85 -0.67 9.46 -10.52
CA ASP A 85 -0.99 8.04 -10.42
C ASP A 85 -0.80 7.51 -8.99
N ASP A 86 0.29 7.88 -8.32
CA ASP A 86 0.55 7.52 -6.93
C ASP A 86 -0.52 8.12 -6.00
N ASN A 87 -0.96 9.36 -6.24
CA ASN A 87 -2.06 9.98 -5.49
C ASN A 87 -3.40 9.27 -5.72
N ARG A 88 -3.71 8.85 -6.97
CA ARG A 88 -4.93 8.09 -7.27
C ARG A 88 -4.92 6.76 -6.54
N ALA A 89 -3.82 6.02 -6.64
CA ALA A 89 -3.67 4.74 -6.00
C ALA A 89 -3.71 4.83 -4.47
N LEU A 90 -3.12 5.88 -3.88
CA LEU A 90 -3.16 6.12 -2.45
C LEU A 90 -4.58 6.44 -1.96
N LYS A 91 -5.36 7.19 -2.74
CA LYS A 91 -6.78 7.45 -2.46
C LYS A 91 -7.61 6.18 -2.53
N GLU A 92 -7.43 5.36 -3.57
CA GLU A 92 -8.13 4.08 -3.72
C GLU A 92 -7.78 3.12 -2.59
N TRP A 93 -6.50 3.03 -2.22
CA TRP A 93 -6.03 2.23 -1.10
C TRP A 93 -6.67 2.69 0.22
N GLY A 94 -6.69 4.00 0.51
CA GLY A 94 -7.27 4.52 1.75
C GLY A 94 -8.78 4.28 1.86
N VAL A 95 -9.50 4.42 0.74
CA VAL A 95 -10.94 4.13 0.67
C VAL A 95 -11.22 2.65 0.87
N ASP A 96 -10.47 1.77 0.20
CA ASP A 96 -10.61 0.32 0.32
C ASP A 96 -10.27 -0.18 1.74
N TYR A 97 -9.21 0.36 2.34
CA TYR A 97 -8.82 0.09 3.72
C TYR A 97 -9.94 0.51 4.70
N TYR A 98 -10.45 1.74 4.56
CA TYR A 98 -11.53 2.24 5.42
C TYR A 98 -12.79 1.39 5.31
N HIS A 99 -13.20 1.03 4.09
CA HIS A 99 -14.38 0.18 3.89
C HIS A 99 -14.21 -1.20 4.49
N GLN A 100 -13.05 -1.84 4.33
CA GLN A 100 -12.78 -3.15 4.93
C GLN A 100 -12.70 -3.10 6.45
N ALA A 101 -12.01 -2.10 7.01
CA ALA A 101 -11.94 -1.90 8.45
C ALA A 101 -13.33 -1.67 9.06
N ASN A 102 -14.17 -0.83 8.42
CA ASN A 102 -15.54 -0.58 8.88
C ASN A 102 -16.44 -1.83 8.75
N ARG A 103 -16.31 -2.61 7.67
CA ARG A 103 -17.02 -3.90 7.55
C ARG A 103 -16.62 -4.86 8.66
N LEU A 104 -15.33 -5.00 8.92
CA LEU A 104 -14.82 -5.89 9.95
C LEU A 104 -15.24 -5.45 11.36
N ALA A 105 -15.19 -4.15 11.65
CA ALA A 105 -15.68 -3.60 12.91
C ALA A 105 -17.17 -3.88 13.11
N ARG A 106 -17.99 -3.69 12.07
CA ARG A 106 -19.43 -3.99 12.12
C ARG A 106 -19.70 -5.49 12.32
N TYR A 107 -18.98 -6.36 11.61
CA TYR A 107 -19.11 -7.81 11.77
C TYR A 107 -18.80 -8.25 13.20
N ASN A 108 -17.67 -7.79 13.75
CA ASN A 108 -17.29 -8.10 15.13
C ASN A 108 -18.31 -7.56 16.14
N LEU A 109 -18.81 -6.34 15.95
CA LEU A 109 -19.84 -5.75 16.83
C LEU A 109 -21.16 -6.53 16.77
N LEU A 110 -21.63 -6.90 15.57
CA LEU A 110 -22.87 -7.68 15.42
C LEU A 110 -22.75 -9.06 16.07
N ASN A 111 -21.59 -9.72 15.94
CA ASN A 111 -21.34 -11.02 16.56
C ASN A 111 -21.29 -10.95 18.10
N ILE A 112 -20.91 -9.80 18.67
CA ILE A 112 -20.93 -9.56 20.12
C ILE A 112 -22.36 -9.25 20.60
N ILE A 113 -23.14 -8.50 19.83
CA ILE A 113 -24.46 -7.98 20.24
C ILE A 113 -25.59 -9.01 20.01
N PHE A 114 -25.56 -9.80 18.94
CA PHE A 114 -26.64 -10.71 18.54
C PHE A 114 -26.36 -12.19 18.86
N LYS A 115 -25.65 -12.44 19.96
CA LYS A 115 -25.44 -13.82 20.45
C LYS A 115 -26.74 -14.42 21.00
#